data_AF-A0A5J4UHK6-F1
#
_entry.id   AF-A0A5J4UHK6-F1
#
_cell.length_a   1.000
_cell.length_b   1.000
_cell.length_c   1.000
_cell.angle_alpha   90.00
_cell.angle_beta   90.00
_cell.angle_gamma   90.00
#
_symmetry.space_group_name_H-M   'P 1'
#
loop_
_entity.id
_entity.type
_entity.pdbx_description
1 polymer ?
#
loop_
_entity_poly.entity_id
_entity_poly.type
_entity_poly.pdbx_seq_one_letter_code
_entity_poly.pdbx_strand_id
1 'polypeptide(L)' 'MSSSSLKADVKHTWASYKLIKPLSSGAFGRVLHMTQIDNNKEVVIKRVQYLSDEEKKIGDDEVKMLIKAQS' A
#
# COMPACT_ATOMS: atom_id res chain seq x y z
N MET A 1 9.39 -33.12 11.73
CA MET A 1 9.79 -32.45 10.48
C MET A 1 8.97 -31.18 10.37
N SER A 2 9.53 -30.04 10.79
CA SER A 2 8.83 -28.75 10.71
C SER A 2 9.02 -28.24 9.29
N SER A 3 8.01 -28.42 8.45
CA SER A 3 7.97 -27.82 7.12
C SER A 3 7.86 -26.30 7.27
N SER A 4 9.01 -25.62 7.24
CA SER A 4 9.09 -24.19 6.96
C SER A 4 8.54 -23.99 5.55
N SER A 5 7.24 -23.72 5.45
CA SER A 5 6.64 -23.22 4.22
C SER A 5 7.33 -21.89 3.91
N LEU A 6 8.17 -21.92 2.88
CA LEU A 6 8.64 -20.73 2.20
C LEU A 6 7.38 -19.95 1.80
N LYS A 7 7.05 -18.90 2.55
CA LYS A 7 6.02 -17.94 2.13
C LYS A 7 6.54 -17.38 0.82
N ALA A 8 6.01 -17.85 -0.29
CA ALA A 8 6.17 -17.16 -1.57
C ALA A 8 5.83 -15.69 -1.31
N ASP A 9 6.64 -14.77 -1.82
CA ASP A 9 6.33 -13.34 -1.77
C ASP A 9 4.99 -13.12 -2.49
N VAL A 10 3.90 -13.17 -1.74
CA VAL A 10 2.56 -13.00 -2.29
C VAL A 10 2.47 -11.54 -2.70
N LYS A 11 2.61 -11.30 -4.01
CA LYS A 11 2.44 -9.97 -4.57
C LYS A 11 0.97 -9.58 -4.43
N HIS A 12 0.65 -8.79 -3.42
CA HIS A 12 -0.69 -8.30 -3.20
C HIS A 12 -1.07 -7.31 -4.31
N THR A 13 -2.30 -7.47 -4.83
CA THR A 13 -2.90 -6.54 -5.79
C THR A 13 -4.03 -5.76 -5.11
N TRP A 14 -4.59 -4.76 -5.79
CA TRP A 14 -5.75 -4.03 -5.25
C TRP A 14 -6.91 -4.95 -4.85
N ALA A 15 -7.13 -6.03 -5.62
CA ALA A 15 -8.18 -7.03 -5.35
C ALA A 15 -7.91 -7.88 -4.09
N SER A 16 -6.69 -7.85 -3.54
CA SER A 16 -6.36 -8.51 -2.28
C SER A 16 -6.90 -7.77 -1.04
N TYR A 17 -7.51 -6.59 -1.23
CA TYR A 17 -7.96 -5.73 -0.15
C TYR A 17 -9.44 -5.34 -0.29
N LYS A 18 -10.14 -5.28 0.85
CA LYS A 18 -11.51 -4.79 0.96
C LYS A 18 -11.52 -3.42 1.65
N LEU A 19 -12.19 -2.44 1.05
CA LEU A 19 -12.35 -1.11 1.66
C LEU A 19 -13.23 -1.20 2.92
N ILE A 20 -12.75 -0.66 4.03
CA ILE A 20 -13.56 -0.41 5.23
C ILE A 20 -14.16 0.99 5.13
N LYS A 21 -13.30 2.02 5.09
CA LYS A 21 -13.71 3.43 5.00
C LYS A 21 -12.58 4.32 4.47
N PRO A 22 -12.91 5.45 3.82
CA PRO A 22 -11.93 6.51 3.62
C PRO A 22 -11.56 7.16 4.96
N LEU A 23 -10.27 7.49 5.15
CA LEU A 23 -9.79 8.19 6.35
C LEU A 23 -9.61 9.69 6.12
N SER A 24 -9.02 10.06 4.99
CA SER A 24 -8.77 11.46 4.63
C SER A 24 -8.53 11.60 3.13
N SER A 25 -8.78 12.80 2.61
CA SER A 25 -8.37 13.24 1.29
C SER A 25 -7.56 14.52 1.43
N GLY A 26 -6.30 14.49 1.02
CA GLY A 26 -5.42 15.66 0.97
C GLY A 26 -5.03 16.01 -0.46
N ALA A 27 -4.19 17.04 -0.61
CA ALA A 27 -3.66 17.47 -1.91
C ALA A 27 -2.94 16.34 -2.67
N PHE A 28 -2.35 15.37 -1.96
CA PHE A 28 -1.58 14.26 -2.53
C PHE A 28 -2.37 12.96 -2.67
N GLY A 29 -3.70 13.02 -2.59
CA GLY A 29 -4.59 11.89 -2.84
C GLY A 29 -5.39 11.41 -1.64
N ARG A 30 -5.83 10.15 -1.69
CA ARG A 30 -6.80 9.57 -0.76
C ARG A 30 -6.15 8.53 0.14
N VAL A 31 -6.46 8.58 1.42
CA VAL A 31 -6.04 7.58 2.42
C VAL A 31 -7.21 6.68 2.74
N LEU A 32 -7.02 5.38 2.57
CA LEU A 32 -8.07 4.37 2.67
C LEU A 32 -7.72 3.37 3.75
N HIS A 33 -8.66 3.11 4.66
CA HIS A 33 -8.59 2.03 5.63
C HIS A 33 -9.17 0.78 4.99
N MET A 34 -8.36 -0.28 4.92
CA MET A 34 -8.69 -1.50 4.19
C MET A 34 -8.34 -2.74 5.01
N THR A 35 -8.99 -3.85 4.71
CA THR A 35 -8.66 -5.18 5.24
C THR A 35 -8.02 -6.02 4.14
N GLN A 36 -6.88 -6.62 4.43
CA GLN A 36 -6.27 -7.64 3.59
C GLN A 36 -7.05 -8.96 3.72
N ILE A 37 -7.52 -9.52 2.61
CA ILE A 37 -8.54 -10.59 2.63
C ILE A 37 -7.99 -11.93 3.12
N ASP A 38 -6.73 -12.26 2.81
CA ASP A 38 -6.14 -13.57 3.11
C ASP A 38 -5.82 -13.79 4.60
N ASN A 39 -5.58 -12.71 5.35
CA ASN A 39 -5.14 -12.76 6.74
C ASN A 39 -5.91 -11.82 7.68
N ASN A 40 -6.94 -11.13 7.19
CA ASN A 40 -7.75 -10.15 7.91
C ASN A 40 -6.96 -8.99 8.55
N LYS A 41 -5.73 -8.72 8.07
CA LYS A 41 -4.93 -7.62 8.58
C LYS A 41 -5.51 -6.29 8.14
N GLU A 42 -5.73 -5.38 9.08
CA GLU A 42 -6.05 -3.99 8.75
C GLU A 42 -4.81 -3.23 8.28
N VAL A 43 -4.97 -2.51 7.18
CA VAL A 43 -3.92 -1.74 6.53
C VAL A 43 -4.44 -0.37 6.11
N VAL A 44 -3.51 0.56 5.90
CA VAL A 44 -3.78 1.87 5.30
C VAL A 44 -3.14 1.90 3.92
N ILE A 45 -3.95 2.20 2.90
CA ILE A 45 -3.46 2.39 1.53
C ILE A 45 -3.64 3.85 1.13
N LYS A 46 -2.54 4.53 0.79
CA LYS A 46 -2.55 5.89 0.22
C LYS A 46 -2.55 5.78 -1.31
N ARG A 47 -3.61 6.26 -1.95
CA ARG A 47 -3.71 6.37 -3.41
C ARG A 47 -3.24 7.76 -3.83
N VAL A 48 -2.08 7.82 -4.46
CA VAL A 48 -1.53 9.03 -5.08
C VAL A 48 -1.95 9.05 -6.55
N GLN A 49 -2.52 10.18 -7.00
CA GLN A 49 -2.82 10.41 -8.42
C GLN A 49 -1.70 11.28 -8.99
N TYR A 50 -1.24 10.95 -10.18
CA TYR A 50 -0.30 11.74 -10.96
C TYR A 50 -0.80 11.80 -12.40
N LEU A 51 -0.73 12.98 -13.00
CA LEU A 51 -1.13 13.28 -14.37
C LEU A 51 0.09 13.58 -15.25
N SER A 52 1.21 14.00 -14.65
CA SER A 52 2.49 14.19 -15.33
C SER A 52 3.58 13.24 -14.84
N ASP A 53 4.64 13.12 -15.63
CA ASP A 53 5.82 12.34 -15.27
C ASP A 53 6.57 12.95 -14.08
N GLU A 54 6.55 14.28 -13.92
CA GLU A 54 7.10 14.96 -12.75
C GLU A 54 6.35 14.58 -11.46
N GLU A 55 5.01 14.59 -11.50
CA GLU A 55 4.19 14.18 -10.35
C GLU A 55 4.41 12.71 -10.00
N LYS A 56 4.56 11.85 -11.01
CA LYS A 56 4.90 10.44 -10.82
C LYS A 56 6.25 10.28 -10.13
N LYS A 57 7.26 11.01 -10.57
CA LYS A 57 8.62 10.98 -9.97
C LYS A 57 8.59 11.38 -8.49
N ILE A 58 7.82 12.41 -8.14
CA ILE A 58 7.64 12.82 -6.74
C ILE A 58 7.01 11.68 -5.91
N GLY A 59 5.98 11.02 -6.46
CA GLY A 59 5.37 9.85 -5.82
C GLY A 59 6.36 8.69 -5.62
N ASP A 60 7.18 8.39 -6.63
CA ASP A 60 8.22 7.35 -6.55
C ASP A 60 9.27 7.68 -5.49
N ASP A 61 9.68 8.95 -5.38
CA ASP A 61 10.64 9.39 -4.38
C ASP A 61 10.06 9.36 -2.95
N GLU A 62 8.77 9.67 -2.78
CA GLU A 62 8.05 9.47 -1.51
C GLU A 62 8.10 7.99 -1.09
N VAL A 63 7.80 7.06 -2.00
CA VAL A 63 7.86 5.62 -1.72
C VAL A 63 9.28 5.18 -1.34
N LYS A 64 10.30 5.64 -2.07
CA LYS A 64 11.71 5.32 -1.74
C LYS A 64 12.10 5.81 -0.35
N MET A 65 11.68 7.01 0.04
CA MET A 65 11.98 7.56 1.36
C MET A 65 11.27 6.78 2.47
N LEU A 66 10.01 6.39 2.27
CA LEU A 66 9.27 5.57 3.23
C LEU A 66 9.92 4.19 3.45
N ILE A 67 10.40 3.55 2.38
CA ILE A 67 11.13 2.28 2.47
C ILE A 67 12.42 2.46 3.28
N LYS A 68 13.17 3.55 3.07
CA LYS A 68 14.39 3.84 3.82
C LYS A 68 14.14 4.17 5.30
N ALA A 69 12.97 4.70 5.62
CA ALA A 69 12.60 5.07 6.98
C ALA A 69 12.11 3.89 7.84
N GLN A 70 11.91 2.70 7.25
CA GLN A 70 11.63 1.49 8.02
C GLN A 70 12.89 1.01 8.74
N SER A 71 12.86 1.00 10.08
CA SER A 71 13.86 0.39 10.96
C SER A 71 13.55 -1.08 11.24
#